data_AF-A0A1W9V9C8-F1
#
_entry.id   AF-A0A1W9V9C8-F1
#
_cell.length_a   1.000
_cell.length_b   1.000
_cell.length_c   1.000
_cell.angle_alpha   90.00
_cell.angle_beta   90.00
_cell.angle_gamma   90.00
#
_symmetry.space_group_name_H-M   'P 1'
#
loop_
_entity.id
_entity.type
_entity.pdbx_description
1 polymer ?
#
loop_
_entity_poly.entity_id
_entity_poly.type
_entity_poly.pdbx_seq_one_letter_code
_entity_poly.pdbx_strand_id
1 'polypeptide(L)'
;MKRNTWYIFSIVTLISLFSSCLTVNADLSIQPDGSGKITMDYRVSKKAIGFQKDSPAGARLITLPVNRQELDKTTAGIDGISILNVIDREDREYNYINSEFNFSSFRTLSKYCGIPIELNLIGDISQLTMEFFEQDQAVSRETTTYLSSFYNEDYLHFVISVPGTIQNSTYGLISPNGRTVEYRISLQDLYSRNQFIWVLEWV
;
A
#
# COMPACT_ATOMS: atom_id res chain seq x y z
N MET A 1 -10.45 51.27 -0.39
CA MET A 1 -9.81 50.10 -1.06
C MET A 1 -9.62 48.97 -0.04
N LYS A 2 -10.59 48.03 0.09
CA LYS A 2 -10.51 46.85 0.98
C LYS A 2 -11.33 45.68 0.40
N ARG A 3 -11.02 45.22 -0.82
CA ARG A 3 -11.81 44.18 -1.51
C ARG A 3 -11.00 43.08 -2.22
N ASN A 4 -9.71 42.94 -1.92
CA ASN A 4 -8.84 41.96 -2.60
C ASN A 4 -8.28 40.85 -1.69
N THR A 5 -8.43 40.93 -0.36
CA THR A 5 -7.91 39.90 0.57
C THR A 5 -8.78 38.64 0.63
N TRP A 6 -10.08 38.72 0.35
CA TRP A 6 -10.98 37.55 0.35
C TRP A 6 -10.66 36.59 -0.81
N TYR A 7 -10.39 37.10 -2.00
CA TYR A 7 -10.07 36.29 -3.19
C TYR A 7 -8.76 35.50 -3.04
N ILE A 8 -7.75 36.10 -2.38
CA ILE A 8 -6.47 35.43 -2.12
C ILE A 8 -6.66 34.26 -1.14
N PHE A 9 -7.50 34.44 -0.11
CA PHE A 9 -7.81 33.37 0.84
C PHE A 9 -8.54 32.21 0.15
N SER A 10 -9.53 32.50 -0.71
CA SER A 10 -10.25 31.47 -1.47
C SER A 10 -9.37 30.74 -2.49
N ILE A 11 -8.40 31.42 -3.13
CA ILE A 11 -7.48 30.77 -4.08
C ILE A 11 -6.46 29.87 -3.36
N VAL A 12 -5.93 30.31 -2.21
CA VAL A 12 -4.97 29.50 -1.43
C VAL A 12 -5.64 28.25 -0.84
N THR A 13 -6.88 28.36 -0.35
CA THR A 13 -7.66 27.20 0.11
C THR A 13 -8.06 26.26 -1.04
N LEU A 14 -8.31 26.78 -2.25
CA LEU A 14 -8.64 25.94 -3.41
C LEU A 14 -7.42 25.17 -3.92
N ILE A 15 -6.21 25.75 -3.84
CA ILE A 15 -4.97 25.10 -4.26
C ILE A 15 -4.53 24.01 -3.28
N SER A 16 -4.90 24.09 -1.99
CA SER A 16 -4.50 23.07 -1.00
C SER A 16 -5.33 21.78 -1.04
N LEU A 17 -6.36 21.68 -1.88
CA LEU A 17 -7.26 20.51 -1.96
C LEU A 17 -6.81 19.46 -2.99
N PHE A 18 -5.65 19.62 -3.64
CA PHE A 18 -5.23 18.80 -4.78
C PHE A 18 -3.88 18.09 -4.61
N SER A 19 -3.43 17.83 -3.37
CA SER A 19 -2.08 17.31 -3.12
C SER A 19 -1.99 15.84 -2.69
N SER A 20 -3.05 15.04 -2.77
CA SER A 20 -2.90 13.59 -2.55
C SER A 20 -2.19 12.96 -3.76
N CYS A 21 -1.01 12.38 -3.59
CA CYS A 21 -0.24 11.76 -4.67
C CYS A 21 -0.47 10.24 -4.78
N LEU A 22 -0.87 9.57 -3.69
CA LEU A 22 -1.00 8.11 -3.62
C LEU A 22 -1.98 7.67 -2.52
N THR A 23 -3.01 6.92 -2.90
CA THR A 23 -3.83 6.18 -1.94
C THR A 23 -3.83 4.72 -2.33
N VAL A 24 -3.61 3.83 -1.37
CA VAL A 24 -3.62 2.37 -1.60
C VAL A 24 -4.54 1.73 -0.57
N ASN A 25 -5.52 0.98 -1.04
CA ASN A 25 -6.33 0.07 -0.24
C ASN A 25 -5.99 -1.35 -0.68
N ALA A 26 -5.63 -2.21 0.26
CA ALA A 26 -5.27 -3.60 0.01
C ALA A 26 -6.07 -4.50 0.95
N ASP A 27 -6.95 -5.31 0.38
CA ASP A 27 -7.72 -6.31 1.09
C ASP A 27 -7.12 -7.69 0.81
N LEU A 28 -6.57 -8.34 1.83
CA LEU A 28 -5.98 -9.67 1.77
C LEU A 28 -6.89 -10.67 2.48
N SER A 29 -7.34 -11.70 1.77
CA SER A 29 -8.12 -12.81 2.33
C SER A 29 -7.33 -14.10 2.22
N ILE A 30 -7.10 -14.75 3.36
CA ILE A 30 -6.28 -15.96 3.48
C ILE A 30 -7.18 -17.17 3.70
N GLN A 31 -6.92 -18.24 2.96
CA GLN A 31 -7.59 -19.53 3.10
C GLN A 31 -6.82 -20.47 4.05
N PRO A 32 -7.46 -21.50 4.62
CA PRO A 32 -6.80 -22.45 5.54
C PRO A 32 -5.58 -23.17 4.94
N ASP A 33 -5.50 -23.32 3.61
CA ASP A 33 -4.39 -23.97 2.91
C ASP A 33 -3.20 -23.02 2.62
N GLY A 34 -3.30 -21.75 3.03
CA GLY A 34 -2.28 -20.72 2.78
C GLY A 34 -2.36 -20.09 1.38
N SER A 35 -3.34 -20.46 0.56
CA SER A 35 -3.73 -19.71 -0.62
C SER A 35 -4.62 -18.52 -0.23
N GLY A 36 -4.97 -17.68 -1.21
CA GLY A 36 -5.87 -16.59 -0.92
C GLY A 36 -6.13 -15.67 -2.09
N LYS A 37 -6.74 -14.55 -1.76
CA LYS A 37 -7.12 -13.50 -2.68
C LYS A 37 -6.64 -12.15 -2.16
N ILE A 38 -6.22 -11.30 -3.06
CA ILE A 38 -5.91 -9.92 -2.76
C ILE A 38 -6.64 -9.01 -3.74
N THR A 39 -7.29 -8.01 -3.17
CA THR A 39 -7.89 -6.90 -3.91
C THR A 39 -7.05 -5.67 -3.61
N MET A 40 -6.65 -4.94 -4.63
CA MET A 40 -5.97 -3.66 -4.47
C MET A 40 -6.73 -2.59 -5.22
N ASP A 41 -7.01 -1.49 -4.54
CA ASP A 41 -7.54 -0.27 -5.13
C ASP A 41 -6.56 0.85 -4.83
N TYR A 42 -5.89 1.34 -5.87
CA TYR A 42 -4.96 2.44 -5.71
C TYR A 42 -5.10 3.48 -6.81
N ARG A 43 -4.78 4.72 -6.43
CA ARG A 43 -4.67 5.84 -7.34
C ARG A 43 -3.28 6.43 -7.26
N VAL A 44 -2.68 6.73 -8.42
CA VAL A 44 -1.36 7.31 -8.51
C VAL A 44 -1.44 8.62 -9.30
N SER A 45 -0.88 9.70 -8.74
CA SER A 45 -0.79 10.98 -9.44
C SER A 45 0.12 10.88 -10.66
N LYS A 46 -0.34 11.36 -11.82
CA LYS A 46 0.48 11.42 -13.03
C LYS A 46 1.73 12.28 -12.87
N LYS A 47 1.69 13.27 -11.98
CA LYS A 47 2.87 14.08 -11.63
C LYS A 47 3.92 13.21 -10.95
N ALA A 48 3.51 12.39 -9.97
CA ALA A 48 4.41 11.46 -9.28
C ALA A 48 5.01 10.43 -10.25
N ILE A 49 4.22 9.93 -11.22
CA ILE A 49 4.71 9.04 -12.29
C ILE A 49 5.78 9.75 -13.14
N GLY A 50 5.54 11.02 -13.53
CA GLY A 50 6.51 11.84 -14.26
C GLY A 50 7.82 12.00 -13.50
N PHE A 51 7.75 12.40 -12.23
CA PHE A 51 8.93 12.52 -11.37
C PHE A 51 9.74 11.24 -11.27
N GLN A 52 9.10 10.06 -11.27
CA GLN A 52 9.81 8.78 -11.25
C GLN A 52 10.51 8.47 -12.57
N LYS A 53 9.88 8.76 -13.71
CA LYS A 53 10.47 8.54 -15.04
C LYS A 53 11.71 9.40 -15.26
N ASP A 54 11.69 10.61 -14.72
CA ASP A 54 12.75 11.61 -14.92
C ASP A 54 13.82 11.58 -13.79
N SER A 55 13.65 10.74 -12.77
CA SER A 55 14.60 10.64 -11.65
C SER A 55 15.89 9.91 -12.08
N PRO A 56 17.06 10.58 -12.03
CA PRO A 56 18.33 10.02 -12.51
C PRO A 56 18.87 8.87 -11.65
N ALA A 57 18.25 8.58 -10.49
CA ALA A 57 18.73 7.61 -9.52
C ALA A 57 18.01 6.24 -9.56
N GLY A 58 17.07 6.02 -10.50
CA GLY A 58 16.35 4.73 -10.59
C GLY A 58 15.49 4.38 -9.36
N ALA A 59 15.35 5.30 -8.41
CA ALA A 59 14.54 5.11 -7.21
C ALA A 59 13.05 5.15 -7.58
N ARG A 60 12.45 3.98 -7.82
CA ARG A 60 11.00 3.83 -7.90
C ARG A 60 10.41 4.11 -6.53
N LEU A 61 9.94 5.35 -6.32
CA LEU A 61 9.24 5.74 -5.10
C LEU A 61 7.90 4.99 -4.95
N ILE A 62 7.31 4.56 -6.06
CA ILE A 62 6.09 3.75 -6.08
C ILE A 62 6.39 2.52 -6.95
N THR A 63 6.41 1.34 -6.32
CA THR A 63 6.65 0.05 -6.99
C THR A 63 5.38 -0.55 -7.59
N LEU A 64 4.23 0.12 -7.43
CA LEU A 64 2.96 -0.32 -7.96
C LEU A 64 2.87 -0.13 -9.48
N PRO A 65 2.34 -1.11 -10.23
CA PRO A 65 2.05 -0.95 -11.65
C PRO A 65 1.12 0.24 -11.89
N VAL A 66 1.36 1.07 -12.91
CA VAL A 66 0.51 2.27 -13.12
C VAL A 66 -0.55 2.12 -14.20
N ASN A 67 -0.61 0.94 -14.83
CA ASN A 67 -1.57 0.55 -15.86
C ASN A 67 -1.66 -0.99 -15.96
N ARG A 68 -2.67 -1.47 -16.69
CA ARG A 68 -2.89 -2.90 -16.93
C ARG A 68 -1.67 -3.63 -17.53
N GLN A 69 -1.00 -3.02 -18.50
CA GLN A 69 0.13 -3.66 -19.20
C GLN A 69 1.31 -3.91 -18.25
N GLU A 70 1.60 -2.98 -17.34
CA GLU A 70 2.62 -3.16 -16.32
C GLU A 70 2.23 -4.22 -15.31
N LEU A 71 0.95 -4.29 -14.92
CA LEU A 71 0.47 -5.34 -14.02
C LEU A 71 0.59 -6.73 -14.66
N ASP A 72 0.22 -6.86 -15.93
CA ASP A 72 0.39 -8.10 -16.68
C ASP A 72 1.88 -8.48 -16.78
N LYS A 73 2.78 -7.51 -16.99
CA LYS A 73 4.24 -7.77 -17.00
C LYS A 73 4.76 -8.23 -15.64
N THR A 74 4.32 -7.60 -14.55
CA THR A 74 4.73 -7.96 -13.18
C THR A 74 4.26 -9.36 -12.81
N THR A 75 3.10 -9.80 -13.33
CA THR A 75 2.53 -11.12 -13.04
C THR A 75 2.95 -12.22 -14.01
N ALA A 76 3.36 -11.89 -15.24
CA ALA A 76 3.66 -12.85 -16.31
C ALA A 76 4.78 -13.87 -16.02
N GLY A 77 5.53 -13.71 -14.92
CA GLY A 77 6.58 -14.64 -14.50
C GLY A 77 6.36 -15.27 -13.13
N ILE A 78 5.17 -15.11 -12.53
CA ILE A 78 4.89 -15.56 -11.15
C ILE A 78 3.86 -16.68 -11.17
N ASP A 79 4.35 -17.91 -11.26
CA ASP A 79 3.51 -19.10 -11.14
C ASP A 79 2.70 -19.08 -9.83
N GLY A 80 1.40 -19.33 -9.96
CA GLY A 80 0.46 -19.32 -8.83
C GLY A 80 -0.24 -17.98 -8.57
N ILE A 81 0.05 -16.93 -9.35
CA ILE A 81 -0.80 -15.73 -9.40
C ILE A 81 -1.81 -15.88 -10.54
N SER A 82 -3.08 -15.63 -10.26
CA SER A 82 -4.13 -15.57 -11.29
C SER A 82 -4.90 -14.27 -11.16
N ILE A 83 -4.79 -13.41 -12.17
CA ILE A 83 -5.56 -12.17 -12.26
C ILE A 83 -7.02 -12.51 -12.54
N LEU A 84 -7.92 -12.16 -11.61
CA LEU A 84 -9.36 -12.35 -11.75
C LEU A 84 -10.00 -11.16 -12.46
N ASN A 85 -9.66 -9.95 -12.03
CA ASN A 85 -10.23 -8.71 -12.55
C ASN A 85 -9.21 -7.58 -12.50
N VAL A 86 -9.26 -6.69 -13.49
CA VAL A 86 -8.54 -5.41 -13.45
C VAL A 86 -9.39 -4.36 -14.13
N ILE A 87 -9.65 -3.28 -13.41
CA ILE A 87 -10.26 -2.07 -13.91
C ILE A 87 -9.17 -1.00 -13.89
N ASP A 88 -8.85 -0.49 -15.07
CA ASP A 88 -7.89 0.60 -15.28
C ASP A 88 -8.67 1.81 -15.79
N ARG A 89 -8.56 2.93 -15.09
CA ARG A 89 -9.17 4.21 -15.47
C ARG A 89 -8.19 5.34 -15.28
N GLU A 90 -8.27 6.32 -16.14
CA GLU A 90 -7.40 7.49 -16.12
C GLU A 90 -8.26 8.76 -16.21
N ASP A 91 -7.94 9.77 -15.41
CA ASP A 91 -8.50 11.11 -15.56
C ASP A 91 -7.39 12.14 -15.86
N ARG A 92 -7.61 13.43 -15.62
CA ARG A 92 -6.57 14.44 -15.92
C ARG A 92 -5.38 14.38 -14.97
N GLU A 93 -5.58 13.93 -13.74
CA GLU A 93 -4.62 14.06 -12.63
C GLU A 93 -4.09 12.70 -12.17
N TYR A 94 -4.89 11.63 -12.29
CA TYR A 94 -4.63 10.32 -11.69
C TYR A 94 -4.82 9.17 -12.67
N ASN A 95 -4.09 8.09 -12.38
CA ASN A 95 -4.38 6.74 -12.83
C ASN A 95 -4.99 5.97 -11.67
N TYR A 96 -6.10 5.31 -11.90
CA TYR A 96 -6.83 4.47 -10.94
C TYR A 96 -6.73 3.02 -11.39
N ILE A 97 -6.23 2.16 -10.52
CA ILE A 97 -6.16 0.73 -10.76
C ILE A 97 -6.89 0.03 -9.63
N ASN A 98 -7.90 -0.74 -10.01
CA ASN A 98 -8.53 -1.72 -9.14
C ASN A 98 -8.22 -3.11 -9.69
N SER A 99 -7.49 -3.92 -8.94
CA SER A 99 -7.11 -5.26 -9.35
C SER A 99 -7.49 -6.30 -8.30
N GLU A 100 -7.84 -7.48 -8.79
CA GLU A 100 -8.19 -8.63 -7.97
C GLU A 100 -7.42 -9.84 -8.52
N PHE A 101 -6.71 -10.54 -7.65
CA PHE A 101 -5.99 -11.74 -8.04
C PHE A 101 -5.95 -12.77 -6.91
N ASN A 102 -5.89 -14.04 -7.31
CA ASN A 102 -5.63 -15.14 -6.40
C ASN A 102 -4.13 -15.41 -6.35
N PHE A 103 -3.66 -15.87 -5.19
CA PHE A 103 -2.33 -16.42 -5.01
C PHE A 103 -2.42 -17.84 -4.44
N SER A 104 -1.52 -18.72 -4.85
CA SER A 104 -1.51 -20.12 -4.40
C SER A 104 -0.72 -20.36 -3.11
N SER A 105 0.17 -19.44 -2.73
CA SER A 105 0.98 -19.55 -1.51
C SER A 105 1.56 -18.20 -1.07
N PHE A 106 1.97 -18.08 0.19
CA PHE A 106 2.71 -16.90 0.68
C PHE A 106 4.03 -16.65 -0.04
N ARG A 107 4.72 -17.71 -0.49
CA ARG A 107 5.92 -17.57 -1.34
C ARG A 107 5.60 -16.87 -2.66
N THR A 108 4.47 -17.22 -3.27
CA THR A 108 3.99 -16.60 -4.50
C THR A 108 3.61 -15.13 -4.26
N LEU A 109 2.90 -14.85 -3.16
CA LEU A 109 2.53 -13.49 -2.77
C LEU A 109 3.77 -12.62 -2.46
N SER A 110 4.76 -13.17 -1.76
CA SER A 110 6.04 -12.51 -1.47
C SER A 110 6.77 -12.09 -2.76
N LYS A 111 6.87 -13.00 -3.75
CA LYS A 111 7.45 -12.69 -5.07
C LYS A 111 6.69 -11.58 -5.78
N TYR A 112 5.36 -11.58 -5.70
CA TYR A 112 4.52 -10.56 -6.33
C TYR A 112 4.70 -9.19 -5.69
N CYS A 113 4.65 -9.13 -4.36
CA CYS A 113 4.78 -7.87 -3.62
C CYS A 113 6.23 -7.35 -3.60
N GLY A 114 7.22 -8.22 -3.85
CA GLY A 114 8.64 -7.88 -3.76
C GLY A 114 9.13 -7.68 -2.32
N ILE A 115 8.40 -8.22 -1.33
CA ILE A 115 8.73 -8.14 0.10
C ILE A 115 8.70 -9.54 0.72
N PRO A 116 9.51 -9.82 1.75
CA PRO A 116 9.42 -11.06 2.51
C PRO A 116 8.03 -11.22 3.15
N ILE A 117 7.38 -12.36 2.87
CA ILE A 117 6.12 -12.77 3.48
C ILE A 117 6.23 -14.24 3.86
N GLU A 118 6.13 -14.53 5.14
CA GLU A 118 6.33 -15.87 5.68
C GLU A 118 5.17 -16.27 6.58
N LEU A 119 4.69 -17.50 6.41
CA LEU A 119 3.72 -18.13 7.31
C LEU A 119 4.42 -19.27 8.06
N ASN A 120 4.48 -19.16 9.38
CA ASN A 120 5.05 -20.17 10.27
C ASN A 120 3.95 -20.78 11.15
N LEU A 121 4.07 -22.07 11.43
CA LEU A 121 3.19 -22.79 12.38
C LEU A 121 3.98 -23.05 13.67
N ILE A 122 3.53 -22.45 14.76
CA ILE A 122 4.12 -22.57 16.10
C ILE A 122 3.11 -23.28 17.00
N GLY A 123 3.17 -24.62 17.01
CA GLY A 123 2.10 -25.44 17.59
C GLY A 123 0.80 -25.27 16.80
N ASP A 124 -0.26 -24.83 17.48
CA ASP A 124 -1.56 -24.55 16.85
C ASP A 124 -1.70 -23.09 16.36
N ILE A 125 -0.67 -22.27 16.55
CA ILE A 125 -0.69 -20.85 16.16
C ILE A 125 -0.09 -20.70 14.75
N SER A 126 -0.87 -20.11 13.86
CA SER A 126 -0.40 -19.60 12.58
C SER A 126 0.13 -18.17 12.76
N GLN A 127 1.40 -17.94 12.42
CA GLN A 127 2.06 -16.65 12.49
C GLN A 127 2.45 -16.19 11.08
N LEU A 128 1.84 -15.11 10.62
CA LEU A 128 2.18 -14.42 9.38
C LEU A 128 3.09 -13.24 9.68
N THR A 129 4.25 -13.19 9.03
CA THR A 129 5.20 -12.08 9.08
C THR A 129 5.33 -11.44 7.71
N MET A 130 5.14 -10.12 7.62
CA MET A 130 5.30 -9.31 6.41
C MET A 130 6.30 -8.19 6.65
N GLU A 131 7.41 -8.18 5.90
CA GLU A 131 8.50 -7.21 6.07
C GLU A 131 8.47 -6.19 4.94
N PHE A 132 7.75 -5.08 5.13
CA PHE A 132 7.59 -4.09 4.07
C PHE A 132 8.89 -3.31 3.78
N PHE A 133 9.62 -2.96 4.83
CA PHE A 133 10.97 -2.42 4.75
C PHE A 133 11.67 -2.49 6.10
N GLU A 134 12.99 -2.51 6.02
CA GLU A 134 13.92 -2.28 7.12
C GLU A 134 15.04 -1.39 6.58
N GLN A 135 15.34 -0.29 7.26
CA GLN A 135 16.41 0.64 6.88
C GLN A 135 17.41 0.76 8.02
N ASP A 136 18.70 0.61 7.69
CA ASP A 136 19.80 0.79 8.64
C ASP A 136 19.91 2.24 9.15
N GLN A 137 19.37 3.20 8.41
CA GLN A 137 19.40 4.62 8.75
C GLN A 137 18.04 5.25 8.51
N ALA A 138 17.60 6.04 9.48
CA ALA A 138 16.38 6.84 9.35
C ALA A 138 16.50 7.82 8.17
N VAL A 139 15.40 8.03 7.45
CA VAL A 139 15.29 9.08 6.44
C VAL A 139 15.62 10.43 7.08
N SER A 140 16.45 11.24 6.40
CA SER A 140 16.88 12.53 6.94
C SER A 140 15.68 13.44 7.23
N ARG A 141 15.75 14.24 8.29
CA ARG A 141 14.66 15.15 8.70
C ARG A 141 14.25 16.11 7.57
N GLU A 142 15.22 16.53 6.76
CA GLU A 142 14.97 17.38 5.59
C GLU A 142 14.13 16.64 4.55
N THR A 143 14.52 15.42 4.18
CA THR A 143 13.75 14.55 3.27
C THR A 143 12.34 14.29 3.81
N THR A 144 12.20 13.97 5.10
CA THR A 144 10.88 13.75 5.73
C THR A 144 10.01 15.01 5.65
N THR A 145 10.60 16.20 5.80
CA THR A 145 9.87 17.48 5.69
C THR A 145 9.36 17.70 4.26
N TYR A 146 10.20 17.44 3.26
CA TYR A 146 9.77 17.50 1.86
C TYR A 146 8.66 16.49 1.56
N LEU A 147 8.84 15.22 1.94
CA LEU A 147 7.82 14.18 1.73
C LEU A 147 6.49 14.55 2.41
N SER A 148 6.53 15.08 3.63
CA SER A 148 5.32 15.51 4.36
C SER A 148 4.59 16.69 3.73
N SER A 149 5.18 17.37 2.75
CA SER A 149 4.53 18.45 1.99
C SER A 149 3.88 17.96 0.69
N PHE A 150 4.25 16.76 0.22
CA PHE A 150 3.71 16.14 -0.99
C PHE A 150 2.69 15.02 -0.70
N TYR A 151 2.75 14.39 0.48
CA TYR A 151 2.01 13.16 0.81
C TYR A 151 1.05 13.30 2.01
N ASN A 152 0.58 14.52 2.27
CA ASN A 152 -0.08 14.90 3.53
C ASN A 152 -1.42 14.18 3.74
N GLU A 153 -2.08 13.81 2.64
CA GLU A 153 -3.37 13.12 2.63
C GLU A 153 -3.24 11.66 2.17
N ASP A 154 -2.02 11.21 1.92
CA ASP A 154 -1.75 9.90 1.36
C ASP A 154 -1.59 8.86 2.44
N TYR A 155 -2.21 7.72 2.21
CA TYR A 155 -2.24 6.63 3.18
C TYR A 155 -2.25 5.27 2.49
N LEU A 156 -1.73 4.30 3.24
CA LEU A 156 -1.91 2.89 2.98
C LEU A 156 -2.98 2.37 3.94
N HIS A 157 -3.94 1.64 3.40
CA HIS A 157 -4.99 1.00 4.15
C HIS A 157 -4.99 -0.49 3.83
N PHE A 158 -4.86 -1.29 4.88
CA PHE A 158 -4.74 -2.73 4.80
C PHE A 158 -5.87 -3.37 5.58
N VAL A 159 -6.52 -4.34 4.97
CA VAL A 159 -7.51 -5.21 5.62
C VAL A 159 -7.04 -6.63 5.41
N ILE A 160 -6.80 -7.37 6.49
CA ILE A 160 -6.35 -8.77 6.41
C ILE A 160 -7.37 -9.65 7.11
N SER A 161 -7.98 -10.56 6.35
CA SER A 161 -8.91 -11.57 6.83
C SER A 161 -8.25 -12.95 6.84
N VAL A 162 -8.33 -13.63 7.99
CA VAL A 162 -7.69 -14.93 8.24
C VAL A 162 -8.71 -16.05 8.49
N PRO A 163 -8.34 -17.34 8.32
CA PRO A 163 -9.26 -18.46 8.50
C PRO A 163 -9.62 -18.72 9.96
N GLY A 164 -8.77 -18.32 10.91
CA GLY A 164 -8.94 -18.56 12.35
C GLY A 164 -9.15 -17.29 13.18
N THR A 165 -9.16 -17.45 14.50
CA THR A 165 -9.34 -16.33 15.45
C THR A 165 -8.00 -15.66 15.73
N ILE A 166 -7.88 -14.38 15.37
CA ILE A 166 -6.70 -13.56 15.60
C ILE A 166 -6.49 -13.44 17.11
N GLN A 167 -5.31 -13.87 17.57
CA GLN A 167 -4.87 -13.74 18.95
C GLN A 167 -4.06 -12.46 19.16
N ASN A 168 -3.27 -12.08 18.15
CA ASN A 168 -2.33 -10.97 18.26
C ASN A 168 -2.07 -10.33 16.89
N SER A 169 -1.85 -9.03 16.89
CA SER A 169 -1.40 -8.28 15.73
C SER A 169 -0.54 -7.11 16.18
N THR A 170 0.66 -7.00 15.63
CA THR A 170 1.57 -5.88 15.91
C THR A 170 1.04 -4.53 15.43
N TYR A 171 0.20 -4.54 14.39
CA TYR A 171 -0.45 -3.36 13.83
C TYR A 171 -1.94 -3.58 13.59
N GLY A 172 -2.68 -2.48 13.53
CA GLY A 172 -4.11 -2.50 13.22
C GLY A 172 -5.02 -2.86 14.39
N LEU A 173 -6.32 -2.77 14.12
CA LEU A 173 -7.38 -3.08 15.05
C LEU A 173 -8.05 -4.38 14.63
N ILE A 174 -8.15 -5.32 15.56
CA ILE A 174 -8.88 -6.57 15.35
C ILE A 174 -10.38 -6.24 15.39
N SER A 175 -11.08 -6.59 14.32
CA SER A 175 -12.52 -6.38 14.19
C SER A 175 -13.32 -7.24 15.19
N PRO A 176 -14.59 -6.92 15.46
CA PRO A 176 -15.42 -7.66 16.42
C PRO A 176 -15.64 -9.14 16.06
N ASN A 177 -15.48 -9.52 14.79
CA ASN A 177 -15.60 -10.92 14.38
C ASN A 177 -14.35 -11.76 14.74
N GLY A 178 -13.27 -11.12 15.23
CA GLY A 178 -12.03 -11.77 15.64
C GLY A 178 -11.18 -12.33 14.51
N ARG A 179 -11.55 -12.10 13.24
CA ARG A 179 -10.94 -12.74 12.05
C ARG A 179 -10.41 -11.76 11.02
N THR A 180 -10.60 -10.46 11.24
CA THR A 180 -10.09 -9.42 10.35
C THR A 180 -9.34 -8.38 11.16
N VAL A 181 -8.19 -7.94 10.67
CA VAL A 181 -7.44 -6.79 11.18
C VAL A 181 -7.43 -5.68 10.15
N GLU A 182 -7.70 -4.46 10.58
CA GLU A 182 -7.68 -3.26 9.74
C GLU A 182 -6.56 -2.33 10.22
N TYR A 183 -5.69 -1.90 9.31
CA TYR A 183 -4.61 -0.97 9.61
C TYR A 183 -4.54 0.14 8.57
N ARG A 184 -4.52 1.39 9.05
CA ARG A 184 -4.32 2.56 8.21
C ARG A 184 -3.10 3.33 8.70
N ILE A 185 -2.18 3.64 7.80
CA ILE A 185 -0.97 4.41 8.08
C ILE A 185 -0.78 5.50 7.03
N SER A 186 -0.46 6.72 7.46
CA SER A 186 -0.09 7.78 6.53
C SER A 186 1.30 7.49 5.94
N LEU A 187 1.57 7.94 4.71
CA LEU A 187 2.91 7.80 4.15
C LEU A 187 3.96 8.56 4.97
N GLN A 188 3.58 9.69 5.59
CA GLN A 188 4.45 10.43 6.49
C GLN A 188 4.88 9.57 7.70
N ASP A 189 3.93 8.93 8.37
CA ASP A 189 4.23 8.06 9.50
C ASP A 189 5.06 6.85 9.07
N LEU A 190 4.77 6.30 7.89
CA LEU A 190 5.54 5.22 7.28
C LEU A 190 7.02 5.62 7.11
N TYR A 191 7.31 6.76 6.47
CA TYR A 191 8.67 7.23 6.23
C TYR A 191 9.42 7.70 7.48
N SER A 192 8.70 7.98 8.57
CA SER A 192 9.31 8.32 9.87
C SER A 192 9.85 7.09 10.63
N ARG A 193 9.49 5.88 10.19
CA ARG A 193 9.92 4.62 10.82
C ARG A 193 11.21 4.11 10.21
N ASN A 194 12.00 3.41 11.02
CA ASN A 194 13.19 2.68 10.55
C ASN A 194 12.82 1.29 10.00
N GLN A 195 11.69 0.74 10.42
CA GLN A 195 11.20 -0.56 9.98
C GLN A 195 9.67 -0.62 9.98
N PHE A 196 9.13 -1.45 9.10
CA PHE A 196 7.71 -1.80 9.09
C PHE A 196 7.55 -3.31 8.86
N ILE A 197 7.59 -4.06 9.98
CA ILE A 197 7.42 -5.50 10.03
C ILE A 197 6.10 -5.82 10.72
N TRP A 198 5.13 -6.37 9.99
CA TRP A 198 3.82 -6.72 10.52
C TRP A 198 3.75 -8.22 10.80
N VAL A 199 3.65 -8.55 12.09
CA VAL A 199 3.34 -9.89 12.59
C VAL A 199 1.86 -10.00 12.98
N LEU A 200 1.19 -11.03 12.49
CA LEU A 200 -0.21 -11.38 12.74
C LEU A 200 -0.31 -12.86 13.14
N GLU A 201 -1.01 -13.16 14.23
CA GLU A 201 -1.12 -14.51 14.80
C GLU A 201 -2.58 -14.93 14.96
N TRP A 202 -2.93 -16.15 14.55
CA TRP A 202 -4.27 -16.72 14.72
C TRP A 202 -4.23 -18.23 15.01
N VAL A 203 -5.35 -18.74 15.52
CA VAL A 203 -5.64 -20.16 15.75
C VAL A 203 -6.85 -20.59 14.92
#